data_AF-A0A942S3I2-F1
#
_entry.id   AF-A0A942S3I2-F1
#
_cell.length_a   1.000
_cell.length_b   1.000
_cell.length_c   1.000
_cell.angle_alpha   90.00
_cell.angle_beta   90.00
_cell.angle_gamma   90.00
#
_symmetry.space_group_name_H-M   'P 1'
#
loop_
_entity.id
_entity.type
_entity.pdbx_description
1 polymer ?
#
loop_
_entity_poly.entity_id
_entity_poly.type
_entity_poly.pdbx_seq_one_letter_code
_entity_poly.pdbx_strand_id
1 'polypeptide(L)'
;MITKNSFVPLVFLMFILTGSLSGQNRSNRLKLAMAIESSEKIFFEGASDRNASCHITFTGQITETDSTYGYSLTYNLKEIDLDQTEIVNLSDPDAVALLVRCKSNERCIQFKPFDKKQRSYPSFEVFVKDGTDKTTLESLLLHLKEIQLIISEKL
;
A
#
# COMPACT_ATOMS: atom_id res chain seq x y z
N MET A 1 51.83 38.12 4.20
CA MET A 1 51.61 36.93 3.36
C MET A 1 50.35 36.25 3.89
N ILE A 2 49.19 36.51 3.27
CA ILE A 2 47.89 36.03 3.75
C ILE A 2 47.38 35.04 2.69
N THR A 3 47.38 33.75 3.02
CA THR A 3 46.77 32.71 2.18
C THR A 3 45.25 32.78 2.34
N LYS A 4 44.59 33.39 1.37
CA LYS A 4 43.13 33.34 1.19
C LYS A 4 42.77 32.17 0.26
N ASN A 5 41.62 31.58 0.55
CA ASN A 5 40.76 30.81 -0.36
C ASN A 5 41.04 29.32 -0.53
N SER A 6 40.35 28.50 0.27
CA SER A 6 39.85 27.19 -0.17
C SER A 6 38.52 26.76 0.50
N PHE A 7 37.82 27.67 1.19
CA PHE A 7 36.63 27.32 1.99
C PHE A 7 35.28 27.43 1.25
N VAL A 8 35.28 28.00 0.04
CA VAL A 8 34.06 28.24 -0.76
C VAL A 8 33.46 26.98 -1.42
N PRO A 9 34.23 25.97 -1.89
CA PRO A 9 33.61 24.82 -2.57
C PRO A 9 32.84 23.90 -1.60
N LEU A 10 33.25 23.82 -0.33
CA LEU A 10 32.65 22.89 0.63
C LEU A 10 31.26 23.33 1.09
N VAL A 11 31.07 24.63 1.31
CA VAL A 11 29.77 25.20 1.72
C VAL A 11 28.76 25.11 0.58
N PHE A 12 29.17 25.40 -0.66
CA PHE A 12 28.30 25.26 -1.84
C PHE A 12 27.88 23.81 -2.09
N LEU A 13 28.76 22.83 -1.85
CA LEU A 13 28.41 21.40 -1.97
C LEU A 13 27.38 20.96 -0.92
N MET A 14 27.51 21.43 0.33
CA MET A 14 26.55 21.13 1.40
C MET A 14 25.16 21.75 1.16
N PHE A 15 25.08 22.95 0.56
CA PHE A 15 23.80 23.56 0.21
C PHE A 15 23.07 22.81 -0.92
N ILE A 16 23.80 22.24 -1.89
CA ILE A 16 23.20 21.42 -2.94
C ILE A 16 22.68 20.11 -2.35
N LEU A 17 23.46 19.43 -1.50
CA LEU A 17 23.07 18.15 -0.88
C LEU A 17 21.85 18.28 0.05
N THR A 18 21.77 19.35 0.84
CA THR A 18 20.64 19.56 1.77
C THR A 18 19.37 20.05 1.06
N GLY A 19 19.50 20.85 0.00
CA GLY A 19 18.38 21.26 -0.86
C GLY A 19 17.74 20.07 -1.60
N SER A 20 18.56 19.16 -2.10
CA SER A 20 18.09 17.93 -2.78
C SER A 20 17.35 16.98 -1.85
N LEU A 21 17.85 16.77 -0.62
CA LEU A 21 17.19 15.87 0.36
C LEU A 21 15.80 16.39 0.78
N SER A 22 15.65 17.71 0.93
CA SER A 22 14.35 18.32 1.29
C SER A 22 13.35 18.24 0.12
N GLY A 23 13.81 18.48 -1.11
CA GLY A 23 12.99 18.36 -2.33
C GLY A 23 12.52 16.93 -2.61
N GLN A 24 13.41 15.95 -2.46
CA GLN A 24 13.11 14.53 -2.67
C GLN A 24 12.09 14.01 -1.64
N ASN A 25 12.22 14.41 -0.37
CA ASN A 25 11.25 14.06 0.67
C ASN A 25 9.85 14.62 0.41
N ARG A 26 9.74 15.83 -0.14
CA ARG A 26 8.45 16.42 -0.52
C ARG A 26 7.83 15.70 -1.72
N SER A 27 8.62 15.37 -2.74
CA SER A 27 8.17 14.64 -3.93
C SER A 27 7.65 13.24 -3.56
N ASN A 28 8.40 12.49 -2.75
CA ASN A 28 7.98 11.15 -2.31
C ASN A 28 6.70 11.17 -1.46
N ARG A 29 6.50 12.21 -0.63
CA ARG A 29 5.24 12.36 0.12
C ARG A 29 4.03 12.60 -0.79
N LEU A 30 4.19 13.40 -1.85
CA LEU A 30 3.12 13.65 -2.81
C LEU A 30 2.78 12.38 -3.61
N LYS A 31 3.81 11.68 -4.12
CA LYS A 31 3.62 10.39 -4.82
C LYS A 31 2.89 9.38 -3.93
N LEU A 32 3.32 9.25 -2.68
CA LEU A 32 2.67 8.38 -1.70
C LEU A 32 1.20 8.75 -1.48
N ALA A 33 0.88 10.03 -1.30
CA ALA A 33 -0.50 10.48 -1.15
C ALA A 33 -1.36 10.17 -2.38
N MET A 34 -0.84 10.42 -3.59
CA MET A 34 -1.54 10.12 -4.84
C MET A 34 -1.77 8.62 -5.03
N ALA A 35 -0.76 7.78 -4.73
CA ALA A 35 -0.89 6.33 -4.84
C ALA A 35 -1.90 5.77 -3.82
N ILE A 36 -1.92 6.31 -2.59
CA ILE A 36 -2.94 5.98 -1.58
C ILE A 36 -4.33 6.34 -2.07
N GLU A 37 -4.53 7.60 -2.48
CA GLU A 37 -5.83 8.10 -2.96
C GLU A 37 -6.33 7.28 -4.16
N SER A 38 -5.44 6.97 -5.11
CA SER A 38 -5.77 6.15 -6.28
C SER A 38 -6.14 4.71 -5.91
N SER A 39 -5.45 4.12 -4.93
CA SER A 39 -5.74 2.75 -4.45
C SER A 39 -7.08 2.68 -3.74
N GLU A 40 -7.35 3.61 -2.82
CA GLU A 40 -8.64 3.68 -2.11
C GLU A 40 -9.78 3.92 -3.10
N LYS A 41 -9.61 4.82 -4.08
CA LYS A 41 -10.60 5.05 -5.14
C LYS A 41 -10.92 3.79 -5.94
N ILE A 42 -9.90 3.03 -6.38
CA ILE A 42 -10.12 1.77 -7.11
C ILE A 42 -10.90 0.77 -6.25
N PHE A 43 -10.60 0.68 -4.95
CA PHE A 43 -11.36 -0.17 -4.04
C PHE A 43 -12.83 0.26 -3.97
N PHE A 44 -13.12 1.56 -3.80
CA PHE A 44 -14.50 2.06 -3.74
C PHE A 44 -15.27 1.82 -5.03
N GLU A 45 -14.63 2.01 -6.19
CA GLU A 45 -15.24 1.69 -7.49
C GLU A 45 -15.50 0.19 -7.67
N GLY A 46 -14.64 -0.67 -7.09
CA GLY A 46 -14.82 -2.13 -7.09
C GLY A 46 -15.81 -2.65 -6.03
N ALA A 47 -16.02 -1.90 -4.94
CA ALA A 47 -16.93 -2.25 -3.86
C ALA A 47 -18.42 -2.19 -4.27
N SER A 48 -18.76 -1.36 -5.26
CA SER A 48 -20.15 -1.10 -5.69
C SER A 48 -21.03 -0.77 -4.49
N ASP A 49 -22.14 -1.50 -4.29
CA ASP A 49 -23.16 -1.20 -3.28
C ASP A 49 -22.86 -1.86 -1.92
N ARG A 50 -21.69 -2.50 -1.75
CA ARG A 50 -21.38 -3.39 -0.61
C ARG A 50 -21.12 -2.68 0.73
N ASN A 51 -21.36 -1.37 0.83
CA ASN A 51 -21.05 -0.56 2.02
C ASN A 51 -19.66 -0.93 2.60
N ALA A 52 -18.67 -0.99 1.69
CA ALA A 52 -17.30 -1.36 1.99
C ALA A 52 -16.42 -0.12 2.00
N SER A 53 -15.36 -0.14 2.80
CA SER A 53 -14.34 0.90 2.82
C SER A 53 -12.93 0.32 2.94
N CYS A 54 -11.98 1.02 2.33
CA CYS A 54 -10.56 0.74 2.45
C CYS A 54 -9.85 2.02 2.91
N HIS A 55 -8.97 1.89 3.90
CA HIS A 55 -8.11 2.97 4.34
C HIS A 55 -6.64 2.53 4.34
N ILE A 56 -5.76 3.33 3.74
CA ILE A 56 -4.32 3.11 3.69
C ILE A 56 -3.59 4.27 4.38
N THR A 57 -2.81 3.97 5.41
CA THR A 57 -2.03 4.98 6.12
C THR A 57 -0.69 5.27 5.43
N PHE A 58 -0.08 6.40 5.74
CA PHE A 58 1.27 6.76 5.25
C PHE A 58 2.38 5.79 5.70
N THR A 59 2.12 4.91 6.67
CA THR A 59 3.07 3.87 7.10
C THR A 59 2.85 2.53 6.40
N GLY A 60 1.81 2.44 5.55
CA GLY A 60 1.46 1.23 4.78
C GLY A 60 0.49 0.29 5.49
N GLN A 61 -0.15 0.71 6.59
CA GLN A 61 -1.23 -0.08 7.18
C GLN A 61 -2.48 0.05 6.31
N ILE A 62 -3.03 -1.09 5.91
CA ILE A 62 -4.29 -1.20 5.16
C ILE A 62 -5.36 -1.72 6.11
N THR A 63 -6.52 -1.09 6.08
CA THR A 63 -7.73 -1.57 6.74
C THR A 63 -8.87 -1.61 5.73
N GLU A 64 -9.35 -2.82 5.45
CA GLU A 64 -10.54 -3.08 4.62
C GLU A 64 -11.70 -3.44 5.55
N THR A 65 -12.88 -2.94 5.23
CA THR A 65 -14.13 -3.30 5.90
C THR A 65 -15.20 -3.50 4.87
N ASP A 66 -16.02 -4.52 5.03
CA ASP A 66 -17.19 -4.75 4.19
C ASP A 66 -18.35 -5.08 5.12
N SER A 67 -19.33 -4.18 5.17
CA SER A 67 -20.48 -4.34 6.04
C SER A 67 -21.50 -5.33 5.48
N THR A 68 -21.53 -5.50 4.15
CA THR A 68 -22.41 -6.45 3.48
C THR A 68 -21.96 -7.89 3.76
N TYR A 69 -20.65 -8.14 3.78
CA TYR A 69 -20.08 -9.45 4.15
C TYR A 69 -19.70 -9.58 5.62
N GLY A 70 -19.80 -8.49 6.39
CA GLY A 70 -19.65 -8.49 7.85
C GLY A 70 -18.22 -8.74 8.34
N TYR A 71 -17.23 -8.11 7.71
CA TYR A 71 -15.82 -8.28 8.11
C TYR A 71 -15.02 -6.98 8.17
N SER A 72 -13.91 -7.06 8.93
CA SER A 72 -12.79 -6.13 8.88
C SER A 72 -11.49 -6.91 8.71
N LEU A 73 -10.58 -6.36 7.91
CA LEU A 73 -9.29 -6.95 7.61
C LEU A 73 -8.20 -5.87 7.71
N THR A 74 -7.10 -6.17 8.41
CA THR A 74 -6.00 -5.23 8.64
C THR A 74 -4.65 -5.92 8.45
N TYR A 75 -3.73 -5.26 7.75
CA TYR A 75 -2.36 -5.74 7.52
C TYR A 75 -1.42 -4.57 7.20
N ASN A 76 -0.12 -4.81 7.24
CA ASN A 76 0.89 -3.81 6.85
C ASN A 76 1.54 -4.22 5.52
N LEU A 77 1.53 -3.34 4.53
CA LEU A 77 2.18 -3.56 3.24
C LEU A 77 3.66 -3.94 3.36
N LYS A 78 4.38 -3.48 4.39
CA LYS A 78 5.79 -3.86 4.61
C LYS A 78 5.97 -5.36 4.86
N GLU A 79 4.95 -6.01 5.40
CA GLU A 79 4.93 -7.43 5.77
C GLU A 79 4.38 -8.33 4.64
N ILE A 80 3.82 -7.74 3.58
CA ILE A 80 3.24 -8.46 2.43
C ILE A 80 4.25 -8.60 1.29
N ASP A 81 4.37 -9.81 0.75
CA ASP A 81 5.12 -10.10 -0.47
C ASP A 81 4.28 -9.76 -1.70
N LEU A 82 4.38 -8.51 -2.16
CA LEU A 82 3.63 -8.02 -3.32
C LEU A 82 4.14 -8.60 -4.65
N ASP A 83 5.33 -9.19 -4.69
CA ASP A 83 5.85 -9.85 -5.89
C ASP A 83 5.27 -11.25 -6.07
N GLN A 84 4.80 -11.87 -4.98
CA GLN A 84 4.05 -13.12 -5.01
C GLN A 84 2.53 -12.94 -4.93
N THR A 85 2.01 -11.71 -4.96
CA THR A 85 0.56 -11.50 -5.04
C THR A 85 0.01 -11.92 -6.40
N GLU A 86 -1.11 -12.63 -6.40
CA GLU A 86 -1.79 -13.13 -7.60
C GLU A 86 -3.21 -12.57 -7.71
N ILE A 87 -3.76 -12.46 -8.92
CA ILE A 87 -5.17 -12.17 -9.13
C ILE A 87 -5.93 -13.47 -9.35
N VAL A 88 -6.76 -13.83 -8.37
CA VAL A 88 -7.54 -15.08 -8.35
C VAL A 88 -9.01 -14.81 -8.68
N ASN A 89 -9.67 -15.81 -9.27
CA ASN A 89 -11.12 -15.80 -9.47
C ASN A 89 -11.79 -16.48 -8.28
N LEU A 90 -12.87 -15.89 -7.78
CA LEU A 90 -13.73 -16.46 -6.74
C LEU A 90 -14.95 -17.09 -7.41
N SER A 91 -15.36 -18.26 -6.92
CA SER A 91 -16.45 -19.04 -7.51
C SER A 91 -17.83 -18.64 -6.97
N ASP A 92 -17.86 -18.06 -5.78
CA ASP A 92 -19.08 -17.63 -5.08
C ASP A 92 -18.69 -16.52 -4.08
N PRO A 93 -18.99 -15.24 -4.35
CA PRO A 93 -19.60 -14.72 -5.59
C PRO A 93 -18.65 -14.83 -6.79
N ASP A 94 -19.20 -14.72 -8.02
CA ASP A 94 -18.39 -14.56 -9.24
C ASP A 94 -17.67 -13.21 -9.22
N ALA A 95 -16.40 -13.25 -8.80
CA ALA A 95 -15.61 -12.09 -8.47
C ALA A 95 -14.11 -12.35 -8.72
N VAL A 96 -13.31 -11.30 -8.66
CA VAL A 96 -11.84 -11.37 -8.66
C VAL A 96 -11.28 -10.72 -7.42
N ALA A 97 -10.14 -11.20 -6.94
CA ALA A 97 -9.46 -10.66 -5.76
C ALA A 97 -7.94 -10.71 -5.90
N LEU A 98 -7.25 -9.90 -5.10
CA LEU A 98 -5.81 -10.04 -4.89
C LEU A 98 -5.57 -11.05 -3.77
N LEU A 99 -4.86 -12.13 -4.07
CA LEU A 99 -4.38 -13.07 -3.05
C LEU A 99 -3.04 -12.56 -2.50
N VAL A 100 -3.09 -11.86 -1.37
CA VAL A 100 -1.88 -11.33 -0.71
C VAL A 100 -1.29 -12.37 0.24
N ARG A 101 0.04 -12.38 0.37
CA ARG A 101 0.81 -13.34 1.17
C ARG A 101 1.83 -12.62 2.05
N CYS A 102 2.02 -13.08 3.28
CA CYS A 102 3.03 -12.54 4.20
C CYS A 102 4.45 -12.97 3.79
N LYS A 103 5.44 -12.06 3.84
CA LYS A 103 6.84 -12.31 3.46
C LYS A 103 7.52 -13.43 4.27
N SER A 104 7.24 -13.51 5.57
CA SER A 104 7.90 -14.44 6.50
C SER A 104 7.15 -15.77 6.68
N ASN A 105 6.09 -16.04 5.89
CA ASN A 105 5.09 -17.08 6.17
C ASN A 105 4.42 -16.96 7.55
N GLU A 106 4.64 -15.85 8.27
CA GLU A 106 3.96 -15.55 9.52
C GLU A 106 2.52 -15.09 9.27
N ARG A 107 1.68 -15.14 10.30
CA ARG A 107 0.28 -14.73 10.22
C ARG A 107 0.15 -13.22 10.40
N CYS A 108 0.48 -12.45 9.37
CA CYS A 108 0.49 -10.98 9.39
C CYS A 108 -0.86 -10.33 9.02
N ILE A 109 -1.80 -11.08 8.43
CA ILE A 109 -3.10 -10.56 8.01
C ILE A 109 -4.14 -10.80 9.11
N GLN A 110 -4.68 -9.74 9.69
CA GLN A 110 -5.66 -9.80 10.76
C GLN A 110 -7.07 -9.71 10.18
N PHE A 111 -7.83 -10.81 10.23
CA PHE A 111 -9.22 -10.85 9.76
C PHE A 111 -10.18 -11.03 10.94
N LYS A 112 -11.19 -10.17 11.01
CA LYS A 112 -12.20 -10.13 12.06
C LYS A 112 -13.60 -10.05 11.45
N PRO A 113 -14.33 -11.17 11.41
CA PRO A 113 -15.78 -11.13 11.21
C PRO A 113 -16.44 -10.35 12.35
N PHE A 114 -17.51 -9.60 12.10
CA PHE A 114 -18.15 -8.76 13.11
C PHE A 114 -18.67 -9.55 14.31
N ASP A 115 -19.19 -10.76 14.07
CA ASP A 115 -19.75 -11.62 15.13
C ASP A 115 -18.76 -12.65 15.69
N LYS A 116 -17.49 -12.61 15.28
CA LYS A 116 -16.49 -13.62 15.67
C LYS A 116 -15.21 -12.97 16.18
N LYS A 117 -14.40 -13.80 16.85
CA LYS A 117 -13.05 -13.39 17.25
C LYS A 117 -12.16 -13.19 16.03
N GLN A 118 -11.31 -12.19 16.11
CA GLN A 118 -10.24 -11.94 15.16
C GLN A 118 -9.30 -13.15 15.07
N ARG A 119 -8.83 -13.43 13.85
CA ARG A 119 -7.86 -14.47 13.53
C ARG A 119 -6.80 -13.90 12.62
N SER A 120 -5.61 -14.49 12.66
CA SER A 120 -4.51 -14.10 11.78
C SER A 120 -4.24 -15.16 10.73
N TYR A 121 -3.95 -14.74 9.50
CA TYR A 121 -3.71 -15.60 8.35
C TYR A 121 -2.38 -15.26 7.67
N PRO A 122 -1.71 -16.25 7.06
CA PRO A 122 -0.50 -16.02 6.27
C PRO A 122 -0.79 -15.54 4.84
N SER A 123 -2.02 -15.77 4.36
CA SER A 123 -2.51 -15.31 3.06
C SER A 123 -4.01 -15.04 3.16
N PHE A 124 -4.51 -14.13 2.33
CA PHE A 124 -5.94 -13.80 2.29
C PHE A 124 -6.34 -13.14 0.97
N GLU A 125 -7.58 -13.35 0.53
CA GLU A 125 -8.17 -12.67 -0.62
C GLU A 125 -8.68 -11.27 -0.21
N VAL A 126 -8.08 -10.24 -0.79
CA VAL A 126 -8.33 -8.82 -0.47
C VAL A 126 -8.71 -8.03 -1.72
N PHE A 127 -9.25 -6.83 -1.53
CA PHE A 127 -9.74 -5.99 -2.63
C PHE A 127 -10.66 -6.74 -3.59
N VAL A 128 -11.58 -7.53 -3.03
CA VAL A 128 -12.56 -8.29 -3.83
C VAL A 128 -13.33 -7.32 -4.72
N LYS A 129 -13.45 -7.63 -6.01
CA LYS A 129 -14.22 -6.87 -7.00
C LYS A 129 -15.19 -7.80 -7.71
N ASP A 130 -16.45 -7.36 -7.80
CA ASP A 130 -17.48 -8.14 -8.48
C ASP A 130 -17.20 -8.22 -9.99
N GLY A 131 -17.47 -9.38 -10.58
CA GLY A 131 -17.16 -9.68 -11.98
C GLY A 131 -15.74 -10.22 -12.20
N THR A 132 -15.38 -10.42 -13.47
CA THR A 132 -14.17 -11.15 -13.87
C THR A 132 -13.06 -10.28 -14.47
N ASP A 133 -13.27 -8.96 -14.53
CA ASP A 133 -12.28 -8.01 -15.06
C ASP A 133 -11.13 -7.78 -14.06
N LYS A 134 -9.92 -8.16 -14.48
CA LYS A 134 -8.70 -8.11 -13.67
C LYS A 134 -7.95 -6.79 -13.79
N THR A 135 -8.24 -5.97 -14.81
CA THR A 135 -7.41 -4.80 -15.16
C THR A 135 -7.33 -3.78 -14.02
N THR A 136 -8.42 -3.58 -13.28
CA THR A 136 -8.43 -2.69 -12.12
C THR A 136 -7.56 -3.21 -10.97
N LEU A 137 -7.50 -4.54 -10.78
CA LEU A 137 -6.67 -5.16 -9.75
C LEU A 137 -5.19 -5.14 -10.12
N GLU A 138 -4.86 -5.21 -11.41
CA GLU A 138 -3.49 -5.01 -11.90
C GLU A 138 -3.00 -3.59 -11.62
N SER A 139 -3.84 -2.58 -11.92
CA SER A 139 -3.54 -1.18 -11.61
C SER A 139 -3.38 -0.93 -10.10
N LEU A 140 -4.28 -1.51 -9.29
CA LEU A 140 -4.17 -1.46 -7.84
C LEU A 140 -2.86 -2.08 -7.34
N LEU A 141 -2.48 -3.26 -7.85
CA LEU A 141 -1.23 -3.92 -7.46
C LEU A 141 -0.01 -3.03 -7.76
N LEU A 142 0.00 -2.31 -8.88
CA LEU A 142 1.05 -1.33 -9.19
C LEU A 142 1.11 -0.20 -8.17
N HIS A 143 -0.03 0.38 -7.78
CA HIS A 143 -0.06 1.42 -6.75
C HIS A 143 0.40 0.89 -5.38
N LEU A 144 -0.01 -0.32 -4.98
CA LEU A 144 0.44 -0.94 -3.74
C LEU A 144 1.96 -1.17 -3.72
N LYS A 145 2.55 -1.57 -4.86
CA LYS A 145 4.01 -1.70 -5.01
C LYS A 145 4.71 -0.34 -4.92
N GLU A 146 4.17 0.70 -5.53
CA GLU A 146 4.71 2.06 -5.41
C GLU A 146 4.66 2.56 -3.96
N ILE A 147 3.54 2.35 -3.25
CA ILE A 147 3.41 2.67 -1.83
C ILE A 147 4.50 1.92 -1.04
N GLN A 148 4.63 0.60 -1.24
CA GLN A 148 5.60 -0.23 -0.53
C GLN A 148 7.05 0.21 -0.78
N LEU A 149 7.39 0.60 -2.01
CA LEU A 149 8.71 1.13 -2.35
C LEU A 149 8.99 2.42 -1.58
N ILE A 150 8.10 3.41 -1.65
CA ILE A 150 8.29 4.72 -1.03
C ILE A 150 8.40 4.63 0.51
N ILE A 151 7.62 3.76 1.15
CA ILE A 151 7.68 3.58 2.62
C ILE A 151 8.90 2.78 3.08
N SER A 152 9.55 2.03 2.17
CA SER A 152 10.76 1.26 2.46
C SER A 152 12.03 2.09 2.30
N GLU A 153 12.04 3.08 1.39
CA GLU A 153 13.14 4.04 1.22
C GLU A 153 13.31 5.04 2.38
N LYS A 154 12.35 5.07 3.32
CA LYS A 154 12.37 5.97 4.50
C LYS A 154 12.87 5.31 5.80
N LEU A 155 13.44 4.10 5.70
CA LEU A 155 14.17 3.41 6.77
C LEU A 155 15.64 3.29 6.39
#